data_AF-A0A952E8C7-F1
#
_entry.id   AF-A0A952E8C7-F1
#
_cell.length_a   1.000
_cell.length_b   1.000
_cell.length_c   1.000
_cell.angle_alpha   90.00
_cell.angle_beta   90.00
_cell.angle_gamma   90.00
#
_symmetry.space_group_name_H-M   'P 1'
#
loop_
_entity.id
_entity.type
_entity.pdbx_description
1 polymer ?
#
loop_
_entity_poly.entity_id
_entity_poly.type
_entity_poly.pdbx_seq_one_letter_code
_entity_poly.pdbx_strand_id
1 'polypeptide(L)'
;MFKSIEAIEKAGYKGFTTTKDLAISECKDVPKVKGIYFVLNTIEKCHFLTESVGGHFKKKNPTVALSELKSNWVEDTIVIYIGQAGGGKSNATLYSRLKQYMKFGQGQPVGHWGGRLIWQLRNHKDLLICWKTTPEEDPRLIEKNLIHDFTKLYSKRPYANLRG
;
A
#
# COMPACT_ATOMS: atom_id res chain seq x y z
N MET A 1 14.65 -8.48 0.86
CA MET A 1 13.46 -8.27 0.00
C MET A 1 13.06 -6.80 -0.08
N PHE A 2 12.92 -6.06 1.03
CA PHE A 2 12.27 -4.72 1.05
C PHE A 2 13.10 -3.53 0.51
N LYS A 3 14.34 -3.76 0.05
CA LYS A 3 15.29 -2.70 -0.30
C LYS A 3 15.35 -2.32 -1.79
N SER A 4 14.96 -3.20 -2.70
CA SER A 4 15.12 -2.95 -4.14
C SER A 4 14.04 -3.64 -4.96
N ILE A 5 13.78 -3.10 -6.16
CA ILE A 5 12.81 -3.67 -7.10
C ILE A 5 13.23 -5.09 -7.49
N GLU A 6 14.50 -5.31 -7.79
CA GLU A 6 15.04 -6.60 -8.24
C GLU A 6 14.82 -7.69 -7.18
N ALA A 7 14.97 -7.35 -5.90
CA ALA A 7 14.72 -8.29 -4.81
C ALA A 7 13.22 -8.63 -4.66
N ILE A 8 12.33 -7.67 -4.95
CA ILE A 8 10.88 -7.85 -4.92
C ILE A 8 10.41 -8.67 -6.14
N GLU A 9 10.98 -8.43 -7.32
CA GLU A 9 10.77 -9.23 -8.53
C GLU A 9 11.20 -10.68 -8.35
N LYS A 10 12.41 -10.91 -7.80
CA LYS A 10 12.90 -12.26 -7.46
C LYS A 10 11.99 -12.98 -6.46
N ALA A 11 11.27 -12.24 -5.61
CA ALA A 11 10.27 -12.81 -4.69
C ALA A 11 8.91 -13.14 -5.37
N GLY A 12 8.78 -12.86 -6.67
CA GLY A 12 7.63 -13.21 -7.51
C GLY A 12 6.55 -12.13 -7.61
N TYR A 13 6.83 -10.90 -7.18
CA TYR A 13 5.91 -9.77 -7.38
C TYR A 13 5.99 -9.27 -8.84
N LYS A 14 4.86 -8.77 -9.34
CA LYS A 14 4.68 -8.26 -10.71
C LYS A 14 3.92 -6.94 -10.70
N GLY A 15 3.77 -6.31 -11.86
CA GLY A 15 2.91 -5.14 -12.07
C GLY A 15 3.65 -3.82 -12.10
N PHE A 16 4.47 -3.53 -11.05
CA PHE A 16 5.33 -2.35 -10.90
C PHE A 16 4.88 -1.11 -11.69
N THR A 17 3.66 -0.67 -11.42
CA THR A 17 3.00 0.42 -12.14
C THR A 17 2.69 1.55 -11.18
N THR A 18 2.73 2.78 -11.65
CA THR A 18 2.49 3.93 -10.78
C THR A 18 1.04 3.95 -10.31
N THR A 19 0.79 4.46 -9.12
CA THR A 19 -0.57 4.74 -8.63
C THR A 19 -1.38 5.59 -9.61
N LYS A 20 -0.74 6.57 -10.30
CA LYS A 20 -1.38 7.36 -11.37
C LYS A 20 -1.87 6.47 -12.51
N ASP A 21 -1.02 5.60 -13.05
CA ASP A 21 -1.37 4.75 -14.18
C ASP A 21 -2.39 3.68 -13.80
N LEU A 22 -2.30 3.13 -12.59
CA LEU A 22 -3.31 2.24 -12.00
C LEU A 22 -4.69 2.91 -11.87
N ALA A 23 -4.70 4.18 -11.47
CA ALA A 23 -5.92 4.95 -11.33
C ALA A 23 -6.55 5.28 -12.70
N ILE A 24 -5.74 5.66 -13.68
CA ILE A 24 -6.18 5.97 -15.05
C ILE A 24 -6.71 4.71 -15.75
N SER A 25 -6.00 3.59 -15.63
CA SER A 25 -6.37 2.32 -16.25
C SER A 25 -7.49 1.58 -15.51
N GLU A 26 -8.04 2.16 -14.44
CA GLU A 26 -9.02 1.53 -13.56
C GLU A 26 -8.62 0.13 -13.06
N CYS A 27 -7.32 -0.08 -12.86
CA CYS A 27 -6.74 -1.35 -12.42
C CYS A 27 -7.04 -2.52 -13.38
N LYS A 28 -7.28 -2.28 -14.66
CA LYS A 28 -7.69 -3.31 -15.64
C LYS A 28 -6.76 -4.54 -15.69
N ASP A 29 -5.46 -4.33 -15.53
CA ASP A 29 -4.43 -5.37 -15.62
C ASP A 29 -4.16 -6.06 -14.27
N VAL A 30 -4.84 -5.64 -13.20
CA VAL A 30 -4.70 -6.25 -11.87
C VAL A 30 -5.48 -7.57 -11.82
N PRO A 31 -4.87 -8.68 -11.38
CA PRO A 31 -5.54 -9.98 -11.28
C PRO A 31 -6.79 -9.95 -10.39
N LYS A 32 -7.84 -10.67 -10.81
CA LYS A 32 -9.08 -10.84 -10.04
C LYS A 32 -9.02 -12.04 -9.08
N VAL A 33 -7.87 -12.22 -8.41
CA VAL A 33 -7.63 -13.29 -7.44
C VAL A 33 -7.11 -12.73 -6.12
N LYS A 34 -7.01 -13.57 -5.09
CA LYS A 34 -6.42 -13.23 -3.78
C LYS A 34 -4.92 -12.96 -3.92
N GLY A 35 -4.37 -12.14 -3.04
CA GLY A 35 -2.94 -11.82 -3.10
C GLY A 35 -2.47 -10.75 -2.12
N ILE A 36 -1.19 -10.43 -2.22
CA ILE A 36 -0.49 -9.35 -1.52
C ILE A 36 -0.08 -8.29 -2.52
N TYR A 37 -0.12 -7.02 -2.11
CA TYR A 37 0.45 -5.92 -2.85
C TYR A 37 1.35 -5.05 -1.97
N PHE A 38 2.39 -4.49 -2.58
CA PHE A 38 3.24 -3.49 -1.95
C PHE A 38 3.01 -2.13 -2.60
N VAL A 39 3.17 -1.07 -1.79
CA VAL A 39 3.37 0.30 -2.27
C VAL A 39 4.83 0.63 -2.05
N LEU A 40 5.50 1.06 -3.11
CA LEU A 40 6.92 1.37 -3.11
C LEU A 40 7.14 2.86 -3.30
N ASN A 41 8.00 3.43 -2.47
CA ASN A 41 8.62 4.72 -2.74
C ASN A 41 10.09 4.49 -3.11
N THR A 42 10.40 4.68 -4.39
CA THR A 42 11.77 4.53 -4.93
C THR A 42 12.56 5.84 -4.90
N ILE A 43 11.95 6.92 -4.43
CA ILE A 43 12.59 8.22 -4.29
C ILE A 43 13.02 8.38 -2.83
N GLU A 44 14.30 8.69 -2.59
CA GLU A 44 14.86 8.77 -1.22
C GLU A 44 14.23 9.88 -0.34
N LYS A 45 13.59 10.90 -0.94
CA LYS A 45 13.08 12.05 -0.19
C LYS A 45 11.60 11.93 0.14
N CYS A 46 11.29 12.01 1.43
CA CYS A 46 9.92 12.09 1.91
C CYS A 46 9.47 13.53 2.09
N HIS A 47 8.53 13.98 1.27
CA HIS A 47 7.83 15.25 1.45
C HIS A 47 6.35 15.00 1.68
N PHE A 48 5.79 15.67 2.68
CA PHE A 48 4.39 15.51 3.06
C PHE A 48 3.53 16.69 2.60
N LEU A 49 2.28 16.40 2.29
CA LEU A 49 1.22 17.38 2.10
C LEU A 49 0.66 17.82 3.46
N THR A 50 0.23 19.07 3.56
CA THR A 50 -0.49 19.59 4.73
C THR A 50 -1.84 18.91 4.92
N GLU A 51 -2.49 18.54 3.82
CA GLU A 51 -3.78 17.83 3.80
C GLU A 51 -3.69 16.56 2.96
N SER A 52 -4.47 15.55 3.34
CA SER A 52 -4.58 14.31 2.59
C SER A 52 -5.43 14.50 1.33
N VAL A 53 -5.00 13.89 0.21
CA VAL A 53 -5.85 13.74 -0.98
C VAL A 53 -6.85 12.57 -0.85
N GLY A 54 -6.79 11.84 0.28
CA GLY A 54 -7.65 10.71 0.56
C GLY A 54 -9.12 11.10 0.73
N GLY A 55 -10.02 10.19 0.36
CA GLY A 55 -11.46 10.45 0.44
C GLY A 55 -12.03 10.45 1.86
N HIS A 56 -13.00 11.33 2.09
CA HIS A 56 -13.68 11.51 3.38
C HIS A 56 -14.77 10.45 3.60
N PHE A 57 -14.38 9.17 3.72
CA PHE A 57 -15.32 8.08 3.96
C PHE A 57 -16.02 8.22 5.32
N LYS A 58 -17.35 8.13 5.32
CA LYS A 58 -18.19 8.36 6.52
C LYS A 58 -17.87 9.70 7.21
N LYS A 59 -17.62 10.75 6.42
CA LYS A 59 -17.30 12.12 6.87
C LYS A 59 -16.01 12.24 7.70
N LYS A 60 -15.13 11.22 7.67
CA LYS A 60 -13.87 11.24 8.41
C LYS A 60 -12.73 11.81 7.55
N ASN A 61 -12.09 12.88 7.99
CA ASN A 61 -10.93 13.48 7.33
C ASN A 61 -9.69 12.58 7.49
N PRO A 62 -9.04 12.10 6.42
CA PRO A 62 -7.87 11.24 6.50
C PRO A 62 -6.55 11.93 6.82
N THR A 63 -6.54 13.27 6.87
CA THR A 63 -5.38 14.08 7.25
C THR A 63 -4.93 13.78 8.68
N VAL A 64 -3.63 13.56 8.85
CA VAL A 64 -2.96 13.42 10.15
C VAL A 64 -1.87 14.48 10.32
N ALA A 65 -1.42 14.65 11.56
CA ALA A 65 -0.38 15.61 11.91
C ALA A 65 0.99 15.23 11.30
N LEU A 66 1.80 16.25 10.99
CA LEU A 66 3.15 16.05 10.45
C LEU A 66 4.05 15.20 11.36
N SER A 67 3.88 15.30 12.68
CA SER A 67 4.60 14.46 13.66
C SER A 67 4.25 12.97 13.53
N GLU A 68 2.99 12.63 13.24
CA GLU A 68 2.56 11.24 12.98
C GLU A 68 3.21 10.72 11.69
N LEU A 69 3.23 11.53 10.62
CA LEU A 69 3.87 11.17 9.35
C LEU A 69 5.38 10.91 9.55
N LYS A 70 6.08 11.82 10.23
CA LYS A 70 7.53 11.70 10.48
C LYS A 70 7.87 10.51 11.38
N SER A 71 7.10 10.28 12.43
CA SER A 71 7.38 9.18 13.38
C SER A 71 7.21 7.79 12.75
N ASN A 72 6.29 7.65 11.80
CA ASN A 72 6.05 6.40 11.07
C ASN A 72 7.03 6.17 9.91
N TRP A 73 7.76 7.20 9.45
CA TRP A 73 8.70 7.04 8.35
C TRP A 73 9.83 6.06 8.73
N VAL A 74 10.24 5.26 7.75
CA VAL A 74 11.28 4.23 7.86
C VAL A 74 12.26 4.43 6.71
N GLU A 75 13.52 4.66 7.05
CA GLU A 75 14.60 4.80 6.07
C GLU A 75 15.11 3.42 5.61
N ASP A 76 15.98 3.39 4.59
CA ASP A 76 16.64 2.18 4.07
C ASP A 76 15.70 1.06 3.58
N THR A 77 14.51 1.44 3.11
CA THR A 77 13.50 0.56 2.52
C THR A 77 12.72 1.31 1.45
N ILE A 78 12.40 0.62 0.35
CA ILE A 78 11.48 1.15 -0.66
C ILE A 78 10.03 0.76 -0.36
N VAL A 79 9.80 -0.28 0.46
CA VAL A 79 8.44 -0.75 0.79
C VAL A 79 7.86 0.10 1.92
N ILE A 80 6.82 0.88 1.60
CA ILE A 80 6.18 1.82 2.54
C ILE A 80 4.78 1.39 2.95
N TYR A 81 4.18 0.41 2.26
CA TYR A 81 2.92 -0.20 2.66
C TYR A 81 2.83 -1.62 2.12
N ILE A 82 2.30 -2.52 2.95
CA ILE A 82 1.98 -3.90 2.59
C ILE A 82 0.48 -4.06 2.80
N GLY A 83 -0.22 -4.51 1.77
CA GLY A 83 -1.66 -4.76 1.85
C GLY A 83 -2.04 -6.12 1.30
N GLN A 84 -3.19 -6.60 1.73
CA GLN A 84 -3.74 -7.89 1.38
C GLN A 84 -5.10 -7.80 0.68
N ALA A 85 -5.39 -8.78 -0.16
CA ALA A 85 -6.67 -8.95 -0.80
C ALA A 85 -7.17 -10.39 -0.63
N GLY A 86 -8.29 -10.53 0.08
CA GLY A 86 -8.90 -11.82 0.43
C GLY A 86 -8.51 -12.28 1.84
N GLY A 87 -8.61 -13.60 2.06
CA GLY A 87 -8.29 -14.26 3.33
C GLY A 87 -9.47 -14.41 4.29
N GLY A 88 -9.45 -15.46 5.11
CA GLY A 88 -10.61 -15.97 5.87
C GLY A 88 -11.94 -15.82 5.11
N LYS A 89 -12.91 -15.09 5.69
CA LYS A 89 -14.26 -14.86 5.08
C LYS A 89 -14.30 -13.79 3.97
N SER A 90 -13.19 -13.17 3.59
CA SER A 90 -13.19 -12.08 2.60
C SER A 90 -13.05 -12.61 1.17
N ASN A 91 -13.99 -12.22 0.31
CA ASN A 91 -13.96 -12.48 -1.14
C ASN A 91 -13.28 -11.35 -1.94
N ALA A 92 -12.56 -10.44 -1.27
CA ALA A 92 -11.83 -9.37 -1.96
C ALA A 92 -10.72 -9.97 -2.84
N THR A 93 -10.50 -9.34 -4.00
CA THR A 93 -9.45 -9.69 -4.96
C THR A 93 -8.45 -8.55 -5.04
N LEU A 94 -7.25 -8.80 -5.55
CA LEU A 94 -6.26 -7.74 -5.79
C LEU A 94 -6.89 -6.60 -6.60
N TYR A 95 -7.63 -6.93 -7.66
CA TYR A 95 -8.39 -5.97 -8.46
C TYR A 95 -9.34 -5.12 -7.61
N SER A 96 -10.25 -5.73 -6.84
CA SER A 96 -11.26 -4.96 -6.10
C SER A 96 -10.64 -4.14 -4.98
N ARG A 97 -9.60 -4.66 -4.32
CA ARG A 97 -8.88 -3.95 -3.25
C ARG A 97 -8.07 -2.77 -3.80
N LEU A 98 -7.28 -2.96 -4.86
CA LEU A 98 -6.49 -1.90 -5.46
C LEU A 98 -7.38 -0.84 -6.13
N LYS A 99 -8.48 -1.24 -6.78
CA LYS A 99 -9.47 -0.29 -7.31
C LYS A 99 -10.08 0.57 -6.19
N GLN A 100 -10.42 -0.03 -5.06
CA GLN A 100 -10.88 0.72 -3.88
C GLN A 100 -9.79 1.65 -3.34
N TYR A 101 -8.54 1.19 -3.33
CA TYR A 101 -7.41 1.98 -2.86
C TYR A 101 -7.14 3.20 -3.74
N MET A 102 -7.14 3.04 -5.06
CA MET A 102 -7.00 4.16 -6.00
C MET A 102 -8.15 5.16 -5.88
N LYS A 103 -9.40 4.68 -5.77
CA LYS A 103 -10.57 5.54 -5.54
C LYS A 103 -10.44 6.38 -4.28
N PHE A 104 -9.93 5.78 -3.20
CA PHE A 104 -9.66 6.53 -1.96
C PHE A 104 -8.65 7.65 -2.22
N GLY A 105 -7.56 7.38 -2.92
CA GLY A 105 -6.55 8.38 -3.29
C GLY A 105 -7.01 9.46 -4.28
N GLN A 106 -8.13 9.23 -4.97
CA GLN A 106 -8.82 10.21 -5.82
C GLN A 106 -9.85 11.05 -5.03
N GLY A 107 -9.85 10.98 -3.70
CA GLY A 107 -10.80 11.71 -2.86
C GLY A 107 -12.19 11.08 -2.76
N GLN A 108 -12.42 9.89 -3.34
CA GLN A 108 -13.75 9.27 -3.28
C GLN A 108 -14.04 8.69 -1.88
N PRO A 109 -15.28 8.83 -1.36
CA PRO A 109 -15.64 8.37 -0.03
C PRO A 109 -15.82 6.84 0.00
N VAL A 110 -14.71 6.09 -0.02
CA VAL A 110 -14.69 4.62 0.02
C VAL A 110 -13.89 4.09 1.22
N GLY A 111 -14.26 2.92 1.73
CA GLY A 111 -13.63 2.34 2.92
C GLY A 111 -12.23 1.77 2.70
N HIS A 112 -11.21 2.62 2.67
CA HIS A 112 -9.79 2.21 2.66
C HIS A 112 -8.93 3.08 3.61
N TRP A 113 -9.28 3.04 4.90
CA TRP A 113 -8.64 3.87 5.92
C TRP A 113 -7.22 3.43 6.31
N GLY A 114 -6.90 2.13 6.12
CA GLY A 114 -5.66 1.52 6.60
C GLY A 114 -4.41 2.18 6.05
N GLY A 115 -4.36 2.43 4.74
CA GLY A 115 -3.23 3.04 4.05
C GLY A 115 -3.29 4.57 3.95
N ARG A 116 -4.07 5.26 4.78
CA ARG A 116 -4.36 6.70 4.60
C ARG A 116 -3.11 7.59 4.53
N LEU A 117 -2.02 7.22 5.23
CA LEU A 117 -0.78 8.01 5.27
C LEU A 117 -0.09 8.13 3.90
N ILE A 118 -0.34 7.18 3.00
CA ILE A 118 0.17 7.21 1.62
C ILE A 118 -0.35 8.44 0.88
N TRP A 119 -1.59 8.84 1.17
CA TRP A 119 -2.26 9.95 0.50
C TRP A 119 -1.94 11.32 1.11
N GLN A 120 -0.96 11.40 2.01
CA GLN A 120 -0.29 12.64 2.42
C GLN A 120 1.16 12.72 1.93
N LEU A 121 1.61 11.80 1.08
CA LEU A 121 2.90 11.93 0.41
C LEU A 121 2.76 12.87 -0.80
N ARG A 122 3.71 13.79 -0.97
CA ARG A 122 3.68 14.74 -2.09
C ARG A 122 3.82 14.04 -3.44
N ASN A 123 4.58 12.95 -3.49
CA ASN A 123 4.77 12.09 -4.66
C ASN A 123 3.77 10.94 -4.72
N HIS A 124 2.61 11.04 -4.06
CA HIS A 124 1.62 9.95 -3.99
C HIS A 124 1.17 9.40 -5.35
N LYS A 125 1.35 10.14 -6.46
CA LYS A 125 1.03 9.74 -7.84
C LYS A 125 2.11 8.88 -8.50
N ASP A 126 3.34 8.94 -8.00
CA ASP A 126 4.53 8.33 -8.61
C ASP A 126 4.97 7.07 -7.84
N LEU A 127 4.28 6.73 -6.75
CA LEU A 127 4.51 5.50 -6.01
C LEU A 127 4.22 4.29 -6.89
N LEU A 128 5.09 3.28 -6.84
CA LEU A 128 4.88 2.03 -7.57
C LEU A 128 4.02 1.08 -6.75
N ILE A 129 3.16 0.35 -7.44
CA ILE A 129 2.38 -0.75 -6.89
C ILE A 129 2.82 -2.03 -7.60
N CYS A 130 3.14 -3.05 -6.81
CA CYS A 130 3.35 -4.40 -7.31
C CYS A 130 2.55 -5.40 -6.48
N TRP A 131 2.29 -6.58 -7.05
CA TRP A 131 1.47 -7.61 -6.41
C TRP A 131 1.98 -9.02 -6.67
N LYS A 132 1.63 -9.92 -5.75
CA LYS A 132 1.83 -11.37 -5.85
C LYS A 132 0.51 -12.06 -5.59
N THR A 133 0.09 -12.92 -6.51
CA THR A 133 -1.13 -13.72 -6.38
C THR A 133 -0.90 -14.87 -5.41
N THR A 134 -1.88 -15.16 -4.55
CA THR A 134 -1.81 -16.24 -3.54
C THR A 134 -3.15 -16.98 -3.47
N PRO A 135 -3.58 -17.66 -4.56
CA PRO A 135 -4.91 -18.28 -4.62
C PRO A 135 -5.09 -19.42 -3.60
N GLU A 136 -4.03 -20.18 -3.34
CA GLU A 136 -4.04 -21.37 -2.47
C GLU A 136 -3.63 -21.10 -1.02
N GLU A 137 -3.22 -19.87 -0.69
CA GLU A 137 -2.74 -19.49 0.64
C GLU A 137 -3.64 -18.41 1.24
N ASP A 138 -3.70 -18.31 2.57
CA ASP A 138 -4.40 -17.20 3.22
C ASP A 138 -3.55 -15.91 3.16
N PRO A 139 -3.94 -14.89 2.38
CA PRO A 139 -3.19 -13.63 2.29
C PRO A 139 -3.02 -12.92 3.64
N ARG A 140 -3.91 -13.17 4.62
CA ARG A 140 -3.78 -12.58 5.96
C ARG A 140 -2.57 -13.11 6.71
N LEU A 141 -2.30 -14.41 6.57
CA LEU A 141 -1.14 -15.02 7.21
C LEU A 141 0.16 -14.53 6.54
N ILE A 142 0.15 -14.43 5.21
CA ILE A 142 1.30 -13.91 4.44
C ILE A 142 1.58 -12.45 4.80
N GLU A 143 0.57 -11.58 4.79
CA GLU A 143 0.71 -10.17 5.19
C GLU A 143 1.28 -10.05 6.61
N LYS A 144 0.72 -10.80 7.57
CA LYS A 144 1.19 -10.79 8.96
C LYS A 144 2.67 -11.17 9.06
N ASN A 145 3.09 -12.23 8.35
CA ASN A 145 4.48 -12.67 8.33
C ASN A 145 5.39 -11.63 7.67
N LEU A 146 4.94 -11.00 6.57
CA LEU A 146 5.70 -9.95 5.88
C LEU A 146 5.89 -8.70 6.75
N ILE A 147 4.85 -8.26 7.48
CA ILE A 147 4.94 -7.14 8.41
C ILE A 147 5.85 -7.49 9.59
N HIS A 148 5.80 -8.73 10.08
CA HIS A 148 6.68 -9.23 11.13
C HIS A 148 8.15 -9.23 10.70
N ASP A 149 8.45 -9.77 9.52
CA ASP A 149 9.81 -9.80 8.97
C ASP A 149 10.34 -8.40 8.69
N PHE A 150 9.48 -7.50 8.18
CA PHE A 150 9.82 -6.09 8.04
C PHE A 150 10.16 -5.47 9.41
N THR A 151 9.32 -5.72 10.42
CA THR A 151 9.52 -5.17 11.78
C THR A 151 10.81 -5.68 12.41
N LYS A 152 11.18 -6.95 12.20
CA LYS A 152 12.47 -7.50 12.64
C LYS A 152 13.66 -6.79 12.03
N LEU A 153 13.57 -6.40 10.75
CA LEU A 153 14.67 -5.75 10.03
C LEU A 153 14.80 -4.26 10.35
N TYR A 154 13.67 -3.57 10.54
CA TYR A 154 13.64 -2.10 10.63
C TYR A 154 13.20 -1.56 12.00
N SER A 155 12.88 -2.44 12.96
CA SER A 155 12.32 -2.10 14.28
C SER A 155 11.01 -1.28 14.25
N LYS A 156 10.42 -1.12 13.07
CA LYS A 156 9.18 -0.40 12.78
C LYS A 156 8.38 -1.17 11.74
N ARG A 157 7.06 -0.96 11.70
CA ARG A 157 6.21 -1.45 10.60
C ARG A 157 6.45 -0.61 9.33
N PRO A 158 6.07 -1.09 8.14
CA PRO A 158 6.09 -0.23 6.95
C PRO A 158 5.26 1.03 7.20
N TYR A 159 5.71 2.15 6.64
CA TYR A 159 5.22 3.51 6.94
C TYR A 159 3.70 3.65 7.13
N ALA A 160 2.89 3.08 6.23
CA ALA A 160 1.43 3.20 6.30
C ALA A 160 0.71 2.00 6.95
N ASN A 161 1.44 1.00 7.46
CA ASN A 161 0.87 -0.13 8.22
C ASN A 161 0.72 0.23 9.70
N LEU A 162 -0.40 0.89 10.04
CA LEU A 162 -0.66 1.43 11.37
C LEU A 162 -1.20 0.42 12.39
N ARG A 163 -1.67 -0.72 11.91
CA ARG A 163 -2.16 -1.83 12.72
C ARG A 163 -1.60 -3.13 12.13
N GLY A 164 -1.33 -4.10 12.98
CA GLY A 164 -0.92 -5.46 12.62
C GLY A 164 -1.62 -6.45 13.52
#